data_AF-A0A937YAA5-F1
#
_entry.id   AF-A0A937YAA5-F1
#
_cell.length_a   1.000
_cell.length_b   1.000
_cell.length_c   1.000
_cell.angle_alpha   90.00
_cell.angle_beta   90.00
_cell.angle_gamma   90.00
#
_symmetry.space_group_name_H-M   'P 1'
#
loop_
_entity.id
_entity.type
_entity.pdbx_description
1 polymer ?
#
loop_
_entity_poly.entity_id
_entity_poly.type
_entity_poly.pdbx_seq_one_letter_code
_entity_poly.pdbx_strand_id
1 'polypeptide(L)'
;MRIEIVWIERDADGRSGAASHRVELPTGATVSAALSALARNDLADHLAAGMLSVAIFGEHTTPDTVLHDGDRIELLGPLLADPKASRARRAEVQRRRRGDVRWQRR
;
A
#
# COMPACT_ATOMS: atom_id res chain seq x y z
N MET A 1 -15.27 -3.22 16.31
CA MET A 1 -15.10 -3.04 14.86
C MET A 1 -13.87 -3.79 14.39
N ARG A 2 -13.96 -4.41 13.23
CA ARG A 2 -12.94 -5.25 12.62
C ARG A 2 -12.19 -4.47 11.57
N ILE A 3 -10.89 -4.32 11.77
CA ILE A 3 -10.01 -3.57 10.88
C ILE A 3 -8.98 -4.54 10.29
N GLU A 4 -8.71 -4.40 9.00
CA GLU A 4 -7.64 -5.11 8.33
C GLU A 4 -6.47 -4.16 8.10
N ILE A 5 -5.26 -4.57 8.48
CA ILE A 5 -4.03 -3.81 8.24
C ILE A 5 -3.18 -4.62 7.27
N VAL A 6 -2.75 -4.00 6.18
CA VAL A 6 -2.04 -4.67 5.08
C VAL A 6 -0.74 -3.93 4.79
N TRP A 7 0.33 -4.68 4.56
CA TRP A 7 1.64 -4.15 4.22
C TRP A 7 2.36 -5.08 3.24
N ILE A 8 3.47 -4.59 2.70
CA ILE A 8 4.36 -5.38 1.85
C ILE A 8 5.55 -5.82 2.68
N GLU A 9 5.76 -7.13 2.78
CA GLU A 9 6.98 -7.72 3.32
C GLU A 9 7.95 -8.03 2.19
N ARG A 10 9.24 -8.04 2.53
CA ARG A 10 10.30 -8.52 1.63
C ARG A 10 10.98 -9.71 2.29
N ASP A 11 11.12 -10.79 1.53
CA ASP A 11 11.91 -11.94 1.96
C ASP A 11 13.42 -11.69 1.78
N ALA A 12 14.23 -12.63 2.27
CA ALA A 12 15.69 -12.58 2.17
C ALA A 12 16.19 -12.56 0.71
N ASP A 13 15.41 -13.10 -0.23
CA ASP A 13 15.70 -13.12 -1.66
C ASP A 13 15.28 -11.80 -2.36
N GLY A 14 14.76 -10.84 -1.61
CA GLY A 14 14.32 -9.53 -2.09
C GLY A 14 12.96 -9.54 -2.80
N ARG A 15 12.22 -10.66 -2.78
CA ARG A 15 10.88 -10.75 -3.34
C ARG A 15 9.90 -10.07 -2.39
N SER A 16 8.95 -9.34 -2.98
CA SER A 16 7.88 -8.67 -2.22
C SER A 16 6.65 -9.57 -2.15
N GLY A 17 6.11 -9.75 -0.95
CA GLY A 17 4.84 -10.42 -0.67
C GLY A 17 3.89 -9.50 0.09
N ALA A 18 2.59 -9.65 -0.12
CA ALA A 18 1.60 -8.95 0.68
C ALA A 18 1.34 -9.73 1.98
N ALA A 19 1.35 -9.02 3.10
CA ALA A 19 0.98 -9.54 4.42
C ALA A 19 -0.19 -8.73 4.97
N SER A 20 -1.02 -9.38 5.78
CA SER A 20 -2.19 -8.76 6.40
C SER A 20 -2.40 -9.26 7.82
N HIS A 21 -2.90 -8.41 8.69
CA HIS A 21 -3.33 -8.77 10.03
C HIS A 21 -4.64 -8.07 10.38
N ARG A 22 -5.50 -8.76 11.12
CA ARG A 22 -6.82 -8.28 11.49
C ARG A 22 -6.85 -7.97 12.98
N VAL A 23 -7.34 -6.78 13.33
CA VAL A 23 -7.49 -6.34 14.72
C VAL A 23 -8.96 -6.04 15.01
N GLU A 24 -9.36 -6.26 16.26
CA GLU A 24 -10.66 -5.83 16.78
C GLU A 24 -10.45 -4.64 17.71
N LEU A 25 -11.19 -3.55 17.43
CA LEU A 25 -11.07 -2.29 18.16
C LEU A 25 -12.43 -1.80 18.65
N PRO A 26 -12.49 -0.95 19.68
CA PRO A 26 -13.69 -0.22 20.04
C PRO A 26 -14.15 0.70 18.91
N THR A 27 -15.47 0.93 18.80
CA THR A 27 -16.01 1.91 17.85
C THR A 27 -15.42 3.30 18.11
N GLY A 28 -15.02 3.99 17.04
CA GLY A 28 -14.41 5.32 17.14
C GLY A 28 -12.90 5.31 17.38
N ALA A 29 -12.23 4.14 17.39
CA ALA A 29 -10.78 4.09 17.44
C ALA A 29 -10.15 4.70 16.17
N THR A 30 -8.92 5.19 16.30
CA THR A 30 -8.19 5.86 15.23
C THR A 30 -7.22 4.92 14.52
N VAL A 31 -6.68 5.37 13.38
CA VAL A 31 -5.56 4.71 12.69
C VAL A 31 -4.40 4.42 13.66
N SER A 32 -4.02 5.39 14.50
CA SER A 32 -2.96 5.23 15.50
C SER A 32 -3.24 4.08 16.49
N ALA A 33 -4.49 3.97 16.95
CA ALA A 33 -4.90 2.87 17.83
C ALA A 33 -4.81 1.50 17.13
N ALA A 34 -5.17 1.42 15.85
CA ALA A 34 -5.03 0.20 15.06
C ALA A 34 -3.57 -0.20 14.86
N LEU A 35 -2.68 0.76 14.56
CA LEU A 35 -1.25 0.51 14.40
C LEU A 35 -0.59 0.08 15.72
N SER A 36 -1.04 0.64 16.84
CA SER A 36 -0.60 0.21 18.17
C SER A 36 -1.05 -1.22 18.48
N ALA A 37 -2.29 -1.59 18.12
CA ALA A 37 -2.81 -2.94 18.30
C ALA A 37 -2.11 -4.00 17.42
N LEU A 38 -1.53 -3.59 16.28
CA LEU A 38 -0.73 -4.48 15.42
C LEU A 38 0.56 -4.97 16.11
N ALA A 39 1.09 -4.21 17.08
CA ALA A 39 2.30 -4.54 17.84
C ALA A 39 3.54 -4.86 16.97
N ARG A 40 3.70 -4.15 15.83
CA ARG A 40 4.84 -4.28 14.92
C ARG A 40 5.74 -3.04 15.00
N ASN A 41 6.74 -3.10 15.88
CA ASN A 41 7.68 -1.99 16.13
C ASN A 41 8.47 -1.60 14.87
N ASP A 42 8.83 -2.57 14.03
CA ASP A 42 9.51 -2.33 12.75
C ASP A 42 8.70 -1.43 11.82
N LEU A 43 7.39 -1.68 11.71
CA LEU A 43 6.49 -0.88 10.88
C LEU A 43 6.24 0.50 11.51
N ALA A 44 6.12 0.57 12.84
CA ALA A 44 5.97 1.83 13.57
C ALA A 44 7.20 2.74 13.40
N ASP A 45 8.41 2.18 13.52
CA ASP A 45 9.66 2.92 13.32
C ASP A 45 9.77 3.45 11.88
N HIS A 46 9.38 2.65 10.89
CA HIS A 46 9.37 3.09 9.49
C HIS A 46 8.33 4.19 9.22
N LEU A 47 7.18 4.18 9.87
CA LEU A 47 6.19 5.26 9.80
C LEU A 47 6.73 6.54 10.45
N ALA A 48 7.34 6.44 11.63
CA ALA A 48 7.95 7.58 12.32
C ALA A 48 9.11 8.20 11.51
N ALA A 49 9.88 7.38 10.81
CA ALA A 49 10.94 7.82 9.91
C ALA A 49 10.43 8.36 8.55
N GLY A 50 9.11 8.35 8.30
CA GLY A 50 8.51 8.78 7.03
C GLY A 50 8.81 7.85 5.85
N MET A 51 9.30 6.64 6.11
CA MET A 51 9.55 5.62 5.08
C MET A 51 8.28 4.85 4.72
N LEU A 52 7.25 4.90 5.55
CA LEU A 52 5.92 4.42 5.25
C LEU A 52 4.92 5.57 5.39
N SER A 53 3.82 5.45 4.67
CA SER A 53 2.63 6.28 4.83
C SER A 53 1.41 5.39 4.99
N VAL A 54 0.31 5.95 5.50
CA VAL A 54 -0.92 5.21 5.75
C VAL A 54 -2.00 5.65 4.76
N ALA A 55 -2.78 4.69 4.29
CA ALA A 55 -3.99 4.95 3.53
C ALA A 55 -5.15 4.07 4.02
N ILE A 56 -6.38 4.52 3.80
CA ILE A 56 -7.59 3.70 3.91
C ILE A 56 -8.15 3.56 2.50
N PHE A 57 -8.27 2.33 2.01
CA PHE A 57 -8.74 2.04 0.63
C PHE A 57 -8.04 2.87 -0.46
N GLY A 58 -6.72 3.06 -0.34
CA GLY A 58 -5.91 3.82 -1.30
C GLY A 58 -5.95 5.34 -1.14
N GLU A 59 -6.70 5.88 -0.18
CA GLU A 59 -6.71 7.31 0.14
C GLU A 59 -5.79 7.60 1.33
N HIS A 60 -4.80 8.48 1.14
CA HIS A 60 -3.85 8.85 2.19
C HIS A 60 -4.58 9.45 3.40
N THR A 61 -4.19 9.01 4.58
CA THR A 61 -4.83 9.40 5.84
C THR A 61 -3.81 9.78 6.91
N THR A 62 -4.26 10.45 7.96
CA THR A 62 -3.46 10.75 9.15
C THR A 62 -3.66 9.68 10.23
N PRO A 63 -2.75 9.59 11.21
CA PRO A 63 -2.90 8.70 12.37
C PRO A 63 -4.14 9.01 13.24
N ASP A 64 -4.67 10.23 13.18
CA ASP A 64 -5.82 10.67 13.99
C ASP A 64 -7.17 10.36 13.34
N THR A 65 -7.18 9.90 12.09
CA THR A 65 -8.43 9.55 11.40
C THR A 65 -9.17 8.45 12.14
N VAL A 66 -10.46 8.70 12.39
CA VAL A 66 -11.39 7.74 13.01
C VAL A 66 -11.75 6.65 12.01
N LEU A 67 -11.69 5.40 12.47
CA LEU A 67 -11.97 4.21 11.67
C LEU A 67 -13.43 3.78 11.77
N HIS A 68 -13.88 3.10 10.73
CA HIS A 68 -15.17 2.43 10.64
C HIS A 68 -14.99 0.92 10.52
N ASP A 69 -16.05 0.17 10.82
CA ASP A 69 -16.04 -1.28 10.70
C ASP A 69 -15.78 -1.73 9.26
N GLY A 70 -14.81 -2.64 9.08
CA GLY A 70 -14.41 -3.13 7.77
C GLY A 70 -13.36 -2.29 7.06
N ASP A 71 -12.88 -1.19 7.64
CA ASP A 71 -11.80 -0.40 7.05
C ASP A 71 -10.55 -1.24 6.85
N ARG A 72 -9.91 -1.02 5.71
CA ARG A 72 -8.60 -1.59 5.39
C ARG A 72 -7.54 -0.50 5.38
N ILE A 73 -6.66 -0.58 6.37
CA ILE A 73 -5.47 0.24 6.50
C ILE A 73 -4.35 -0.35 5.66
N GLU A 74 -3.72 0.48 4.83
CA GLU A 74 -2.66 0.10 3.91
C GLU A 74 -1.38 0.86 4.30
N LEU A 75 -0.29 0.13 4.57
CA LEU A 75 1.03 0.70 4.81
C LEU A 75 1.80 0.79 3.48
N LEU A 76 1.91 2.02 2.97
CA LEU A 76 2.45 2.32 1.65
C LEU A 76 3.91 2.77 1.77
N GLY A 77 4.81 2.05 1.10
CA GLY A 77 6.21 2.44 0.95
C GLY A 77 6.42 3.54 -0.10
N PRO A 78 7.65 4.08 -0.20
CA PRO A 78 7.96 5.13 -1.15
C PRO A 78 7.83 4.64 -2.59
N LEU A 79 7.44 5.55 -3.47
CA LEU A 79 7.43 5.28 -4.90
C LEU A 79 8.86 5.07 -5.41
N LEU A 80 9.20 3.83 -5.76
CA LEU A 80 10.53 3.47 -6.27
C LEU A 80 10.79 3.97 -7.70
N ALA A 81 9.76 4.40 -8.42
CA ALA A 81 9.87 4.90 -9.78
C ALA A 81 8.87 6.03 -10.03
N ASP A 82 9.25 6.98 -10.89
CA ASP A 82 8.34 8.01 -11.37
C ASP A 82 7.08 7.37 -11.98
N PRO A 83 5.86 7.76 -11.53
CA PRO A 83 4.62 7.16 -12.00
C PRO A 83 4.42 7.24 -13.51
N LYS A 84 4.86 8.33 -14.15
CA LYS A 84 4.71 8.54 -15.60
C LYS A 84 5.64 7.60 -16.36
N ALA A 85 6.90 7.48 -15.95
CA ALA A 85 7.85 6.53 -16.52
C ALA A 85 7.38 5.08 -16.33
N SER A 86 6.85 4.74 -15.15
CA SER A 86 6.28 3.42 -14.86
C SER A 86 5.08 3.10 -15.74
N ARG A 87 4.15 4.05 -15.90
CA ARG A 87 3.00 3.94 -16.82
C ARG A 87 3.45 3.79 -18.27
N ALA A 88 4.43 4.58 -18.72
CA ALA A 88 4.97 4.51 -20.08
C ALA A 88 5.59 3.13 -20.37
N ARG A 89 6.40 2.60 -19.44
CA ARG A 89 7.00 1.27 -19.54
C ARG A 89 5.92 0.17 -19.62
N ARG A 90 4.87 0.26 -18.78
CA ARG A 90 3.73 -0.68 -18.86
C ARG A 90 3.01 -0.59 -20.20
N ALA A 91 2.71 0.62 -20.69
CA ALA A 91 2.03 0.82 -21.97
C ALA A 91 2.86 0.30 -23.16
N GLU A 92 4.18 0.45 -23.12
CA GLU A 92 5.08 -0.12 -24.12
C GLU A 92 5.08 -1.65 -24.11
N VAL A 93 5.17 -2.27 -22.93
CA VAL A 93 5.04 -3.74 -22.80
C VAL A 93 3.70 -4.22 -23.35
N GLN A 94 2.60 -3.51 -23.07
CA GLN A 94 1.27 -3.85 -23.61
C GLN A 94 1.19 -3.67 -25.13
N ARG A 95 1.79 -2.62 -25.70
CA ARG A 95 1.88 -2.42 -27.16
C ARG A 95 2.67 -3.54 -27.85
N ARG A 96 3.82 -3.92 -27.29
CA ARG A 96 4.63 -5.03 -27.80
C ARG A 96 3.86 -6.36 -27.73
N ARG A 97 3.15 -6.61 -26.63
CA ARG A 97 2.28 -7.81 -26.47
C ARG A 97 1.11 -7.85 -27.43
N ARG A 98 0.51 -6.69 -27.76
CA ARG A 98 -0.60 -6.60 -28.72
C ARG A 98 -0.16 -6.73 -30.18
N GLY A 99 1.14 -6.76 -30.47
CA GLY A 99 1.66 -6.86 -31.84
C GLY A 99 1.08 -5.75 -32.71
N ASP A 100 1.17 -4.49 -32.26
CA ASP A 100 0.50 -3.35 -32.90
C ASP A 100 1.05 -3.10 -34.33
N VAL A 101 0.52 -3.85 -35.30
CA VAL A 101 0.74 -3.75 -36.76
C VAL A 101 0.08 -2.51 -37.36
N ARG A 102 -0.59 -1.67 -36.55
CA ARG A 102 -1.44 -0.58 -37.03
C ARG A 102 -0.69 0.57 -37.70
N TRP A 103 0.64 0.66 -37.56
CA TRP A 103 1.46 1.72 -38.15
C TRP A 103 2.31 1.28 -39.35
N GLN A 104 2.14 0.07 -39.88
CA GLN A 104 2.83 -0.38 -41.10
C GLN A 104 2.00 -0.13 -42.38
N ARG A 105 1.39 1.04 -42.55
CA ARG A 105 0.84 1.45 -43.86
C ARG A 105 0.86 2.98 -44.03
N ARG A 106 1.98 3.53 -44.51
CA ARG A 106 2.07 4.39 -45.70
C ARG A 106 3.50 4.85 -45.93
#